data_AF-G2MTW7-F1
#
_entry.id   AF-G2MTW7-F1
#
_cell.length_a   1.000
_cell.length_b   1.000
_cell.length_c   1.000
_cell.angle_alpha   90.00
_cell.angle_beta   90.00
_cell.angle_gamma   90.00
#
_symmetry.space_group_name_H-M   'P 1'
#
loop_
_entity.id
_entity.type
_entity.pdbx_description
1 polymer ?
#
loop_
_entity_poly.entity_id
_entity_poly.type
_entity_poly.pdbx_seq_one_letter_code
_entity_poly.pdbx_strand_id
1 'polypeptide(L)'
;MTTELNKKARIRYLLNEEGRKKSLLSGGNGKELQEIYCNATPEIIELARVDKYGNIYLNIGAEISVEEDNRDSFFNEGYKKYYLAEVVVDYKLEERCPSYWKIEEVRDFKKFSEPQTVEQLIEWEKNRVKNITEKKAALEEQKKVLEKEYEEKERIKNEQRQREAEELEKKKREEEEKIRQEKEQIIKERKTWIEQYGSEKLKLALELGYECEKDYVYERARKEFPDFTLDYFDNGCWEKTDNPSLEALKEVKELIDKGYNAYVAEIETFPYDEDNDSEDDNDDIEGEVIVISDYLGKYDLVKLVQ
;
A
#
# COMPACT_ATOMS: atom_id res chain seq x y z
N MET A 1 33.28 -59.54 37.45
CA MET A 1 31.83 -59.49 37.71
C MET A 1 31.37 -58.07 37.39
N THR A 2 30.88 -57.84 36.18
CA THR A 2 30.20 -56.59 35.82
C THR A 2 28.84 -56.62 36.50
N THR A 3 28.71 -55.91 37.61
CA THR A 3 27.42 -55.62 38.21
C THR A 3 26.64 -54.84 37.16
N GLU A 4 25.71 -55.50 36.46
CA GLU A 4 24.74 -54.80 35.62
C GLU A 4 23.96 -53.86 36.54
N LEU A 5 24.37 -52.59 36.56
CA LEU A 5 23.60 -51.51 37.12
C LEU A 5 22.35 -51.37 36.24
N ASN A 6 21.33 -52.17 36.53
CA ASN A 6 20.00 -52.08 35.96
C ASN A 6 19.35 -50.79 36.45
N LYS A 7 19.78 -49.65 35.88
CA LYS A 7 19.13 -48.36 36.09
C LYS A 7 17.67 -48.50 35.67
N LYS A 8 16.78 -48.05 36.55
CA LYS A 8 15.34 -48.04 36.28
C LYS A 8 14.97 -46.76 35.56
N ALA A 9 14.13 -46.88 34.55
CA ALA A 9 13.46 -45.75 33.92
C ALA A 9 12.05 -45.60 34.49
N ARG A 10 11.61 -44.36 34.62
CA ARG A 10 10.24 -44.01 35.02
C ARG A 10 9.49 -43.45 33.83
N ILE A 11 8.52 -44.21 33.33
CA ILE A 11 7.63 -43.82 32.24
C ILE A 11 6.37 -43.20 32.85
N ARG A 12 5.93 -42.05 32.32
CA ARG A 12 4.79 -41.30 32.82
C ARG A 12 3.84 -40.95 31.69
N TYR A 13 2.55 -41.21 31.87
CA TYR A 13 1.51 -40.91 30.88
C TYR A 13 0.18 -40.55 31.54
N LEU A 14 -0.76 -40.03 30.76
CA LEU A 14 -2.06 -39.57 31.27
C LEU A 14 -3.21 -40.47 30.80
N LEU A 15 -4.13 -40.79 31.70
CA LEU A 15 -5.41 -41.43 31.38
C LEU A 15 -6.53 -40.39 31.31
N ASN A 16 -7.41 -40.53 30.31
CA ASN A 16 -8.67 -39.80 30.30
C ASN A 16 -9.66 -40.42 31.30
N GLU A 17 -10.88 -39.89 31.41
CA GLU A 17 -11.88 -40.41 32.35
C GLU A 17 -12.20 -41.91 32.12
N GLU A 18 -12.35 -42.33 30.87
CA GLU A 18 -12.60 -43.73 30.51
C GLU A 18 -11.43 -44.62 30.94
N GLY A 19 -10.20 -44.19 30.68
CA GLY A 19 -9.00 -44.90 31.08
C GLY A 19 -8.85 -45.01 32.59
N ARG A 20 -9.20 -43.96 33.34
CA ARG A 20 -9.20 -44.00 34.81
C ARG A 20 -10.23 -45.00 35.35
N LYS A 21 -11.42 -45.05 34.77
CA LYS A 21 -12.45 -46.06 35.13
C LYS A 21 -11.93 -47.47 34.87
N LYS A 22 -11.32 -47.74 33.71
CA LYS A 22 -10.72 -49.04 33.38
C LYS A 22 -9.54 -49.39 34.31
N SER A 23 -8.72 -48.40 34.67
CA SER A 23 -7.65 -48.57 35.67
C SER A 23 -8.20 -49.07 37.00
N LEU A 24 -9.27 -48.45 37.52
CA LEU A 24 -9.92 -48.89 38.77
C LEU A 24 -10.49 -50.31 38.67
N LEU A 25 -11.16 -50.64 37.57
CA LEU A 25 -11.71 -51.98 37.35
C LEU A 25 -10.63 -53.07 37.32
N SER A 26 -9.42 -52.73 36.85
CA SER A 26 -8.27 -53.62 36.83
C SER A 26 -7.43 -53.60 38.12
N GLY A 27 -7.91 -52.97 39.20
CA GLY A 27 -7.22 -52.90 40.49
C GLY A 27 -6.13 -51.81 40.59
N GLY A 28 -6.08 -50.89 39.63
CA GLY A 28 -5.22 -49.71 39.65
C GLY A 28 -5.73 -48.61 40.58
N ASN A 29 -5.00 -47.49 40.64
CA ASN A 29 -5.32 -46.37 41.54
C ASN A 29 -6.31 -45.35 40.95
N GLY A 30 -6.71 -45.48 39.68
CA GLY A 30 -7.62 -44.55 39.01
C GLY A 30 -7.11 -43.13 38.84
N LYS A 31 -5.84 -42.85 39.11
CA LYS A 31 -5.25 -41.51 38.93
C LYS A 31 -5.14 -41.15 37.46
N GLU A 32 -5.13 -39.86 37.15
CA GLU A 32 -4.88 -39.40 35.78
C GLU A 32 -3.43 -39.66 35.37
N LEU A 33 -2.48 -39.26 36.19
CA LEU A 33 -1.06 -39.55 35.99
C LEU A 33 -0.77 -41.01 36.39
N GLN A 34 -0.27 -41.77 35.42
CA GLN A 34 0.23 -43.13 35.60
C GLN A 34 1.75 -43.13 35.56
N GLU A 35 2.38 -43.92 36.43
CA GLU A 35 3.84 -44.09 36.47
C GLU A 35 4.18 -45.59 36.37
N ILE A 36 5.08 -45.96 35.46
CA ILE A 36 5.59 -47.33 35.29
C ILE A 36 7.10 -47.32 35.47
N TYR A 37 7.62 -48.24 36.30
CA TYR A 37 9.05 -48.46 36.48
C TYR A 37 9.49 -49.68 35.69
N CYS A 38 10.47 -49.50 34.81
CA CYS A 38 11.02 -50.55 33.95
C CYS A 38 12.55 -50.45 33.86
N ASN A 39 13.20 -51.43 33.23
CA ASN A 39 14.64 -51.34 32.96
C ASN A 39 14.88 -50.27 31.89
N ALA A 40 15.94 -49.49 32.03
CA ALA A 40 16.33 -48.50 31.03
C ALA A 40 16.94 -49.19 29.80
N THR A 41 16.11 -49.44 28.78
CA THR A 41 16.58 -49.94 27.48
C THR A 41 17.16 -48.80 26.64
N PRO A 42 18.00 -49.10 25.62
CA PRO A 42 18.48 -48.09 24.68
C PRO A 42 17.37 -47.26 24.05
N GLU A 43 16.24 -47.87 23.68
CA GLU A 43 15.10 -47.18 23.09
C GLU A 43 14.45 -46.19 24.06
N ILE A 44 14.36 -46.55 25.35
CA ILE A 44 13.83 -45.65 26.37
C ILE A 44 14.81 -44.49 26.59
N ILE A 45 16.11 -44.77 26.65
CA ILE A 45 17.14 -43.75 26.87
C ILE A 45 17.16 -42.72 25.73
N GLU A 46 16.96 -43.16 24.49
CA GLU A 46 16.90 -42.29 23.31
C GLU A 46 15.73 -41.29 23.38
N LEU A 47 14.58 -41.72 23.91
CA LEU A 47 13.37 -40.90 24.02
C LEU A 47 13.26 -40.12 25.35
N ALA A 48 13.94 -40.60 26.39
CA ALA A 48 13.80 -40.09 27.74
C ALA A 48 14.68 -38.85 27.99
N ARG A 49 14.23 -38.03 28.93
CA ARG A 49 15.07 -37.03 29.58
C ARG A 49 15.86 -37.68 30.70
N VAL A 50 17.17 -37.40 30.74
CA VAL A 50 18.03 -37.73 31.88
C VAL A 50 18.26 -36.47 32.69
N ASP A 51 17.96 -36.52 33.99
CA ASP A 51 18.23 -35.38 34.87
C ASP A 51 19.71 -35.30 35.31
N LYS A 52 20.06 -34.23 36.03
CA LYS A 52 21.42 -34.02 36.54
C LYS A 52 21.90 -35.08 37.55
N TYR A 53 21.00 -35.91 38.06
CA TYR A 53 21.29 -37.01 38.98
C TYR A 53 21.33 -38.37 38.26
N GLY A 54 21.11 -38.39 36.94
CA GLY A 54 21.11 -39.60 36.13
C GLY A 54 19.82 -40.42 36.22
N ASN A 55 18.73 -39.83 36.71
CA ASN A 55 17.40 -40.45 36.67
C ASN A 55 16.80 -40.30 35.28
N ILE A 56 16.13 -41.35 34.82
CA ILE A 56 15.60 -41.46 33.44
C ILE A 56 14.09 -41.31 33.49
N TYR A 57 13.57 -40.28 32.81
CA TYR A 57 12.14 -39.99 32.72
C TYR A 57 11.67 -39.96 31.27
N LEU A 58 10.75 -40.85 30.93
CA LEU A 58 10.05 -40.82 29.65
C LEU A 58 8.63 -40.32 29.89
N ASN A 59 8.33 -39.10 29.47
CA ASN A 59 6.99 -38.54 29.58
C ASN A 59 6.29 -38.69 28.24
N ILE A 60 5.09 -39.26 28.24
CA ILE A 60 4.38 -39.64 27.03
C ILE A 60 3.03 -38.94 27.01
N GLY A 61 2.81 -38.16 25.96
CA GLY A 61 1.57 -37.41 25.75
C GLY A 61 1.43 -36.14 26.58
N ALA A 62 2.39 -35.83 27.45
CA ALA A 62 2.46 -34.58 28.20
C ALA A 62 3.91 -34.32 28.63
N GLU A 63 4.31 -33.07 28.72
CA GLU A 63 5.50 -32.66 29.46
C GLU A 63 5.15 -32.62 30.95
N ILE A 64 5.90 -33.37 31.77
CA ILE A 64 5.62 -33.51 33.19
C ILE A 64 6.85 -33.08 33.98
N SER A 65 6.73 -31.95 34.68
CA SER A 65 7.71 -31.51 35.67
C SER A 65 7.18 -31.76 37.09
N VAL A 66 8.11 -31.99 38.01
CA VAL A 66 7.81 -32.25 39.42
C VAL A 66 8.55 -31.21 40.24
N GLU A 67 7.81 -30.51 41.09
CA GLU A 67 8.36 -29.66 42.12
C GLU A 67 8.16 -30.35 43.46
N GLU A 68 9.25 -30.61 44.15
CA GLU A 68 9.26 -31.17 45.50
C GLU A 68 9.36 -29.98 46.47
N ASP A 69 8.24 -29.64 47.13
CA ASP A 69 8.25 -28.58 48.13
C ASP A 69 8.74 -29.16 49.46
N ASN A 70 9.98 -28.85 49.83
CA ASN A 70 10.61 -29.32 51.07
C ASN A 70 10.31 -28.39 52.27
N ARG A 71 9.39 -27.43 52.15
CA ARG A 71 9.19 -26.38 53.18
C ARG A 71 8.31 -26.76 54.36
N ASP A 72 7.60 -27.88 54.33
CA ASP A 72 6.77 -28.35 55.46
C ASP A 72 7.28 -29.69 56.01
N SER A 73 8.39 -29.64 56.75
CA SER A 73 9.04 -30.83 57.31
C SER A 73 8.39 -31.37 58.59
N PHE A 74 7.29 -30.76 59.07
CA PHE A 74 6.74 -31.07 60.39
C PHE A 74 5.52 -31.99 60.38
N PHE A 75 4.72 -32.05 59.31
CA PHE A 75 3.60 -32.98 59.20
C PHE A 75 3.34 -33.36 57.73
N ASN A 76 3.34 -34.66 57.45
CA ASN A 76 2.98 -35.33 56.19
C ASN A 76 4.09 -35.66 55.18
N GLU A 77 3.97 -36.86 54.63
CA GLU A 77 4.68 -37.38 53.47
C GLU A 77 4.75 -36.32 52.36
N GLY A 78 5.96 -36.00 51.92
CA GLY A 78 6.23 -34.86 51.04
C GLY A 78 5.24 -34.74 49.87
N TYR A 79 4.54 -33.62 49.81
CA TYR A 79 3.58 -33.33 48.75
C TYR A 79 4.32 -33.05 47.45
N LYS A 80 4.16 -33.92 46.44
CA LYS A 80 4.71 -33.70 45.10
C LYS A 80 3.71 -32.91 44.26
N LYS A 81 4.12 -31.73 43.79
CA LYS A 81 3.32 -30.94 42.85
C LYS A 81 3.78 -31.27 41.43
N TYR A 82 2.84 -31.71 40.61
CA TYR A 82 3.07 -32.00 39.20
C TYR A 82 2.57 -30.84 38.34
N TYR A 83 3.39 -30.38 37.41
CA TYR A 83 2.95 -29.46 36.36
C TYR A 83 2.89 -30.22 35.04
N LEU A 84 1.76 -30.07 34.35
CA LEU A 84 1.50 -30.69 33.05
C LEU A 84 1.55 -29.60 31.99
N ALA A 85 2.29 -29.84 30.91
CA ALA A 85 2.28 -29.03 29.72
C ALA A 85 2.05 -29.91 28.48
N GLU A 86 1.48 -29.32 27.44
CA GLU A 86 1.20 -29.99 26.19
C GLU A 86 2.50 -30.37 25.46
N VAL A 87 2.46 -31.48 24.71
CA VAL A 87 3.56 -31.90 23.83
C VAL A 87 3.28 -31.45 22.41
N VAL A 88 4.33 -31.24 21.62
CA VAL A 88 4.18 -31.01 20.19
C VAL A 88 3.60 -32.26 19.53
N VAL A 89 2.40 -32.14 18.97
CA VAL A 89 1.72 -33.24 18.27
C VAL A 89 1.76 -33.05 16.76
N ASP A 90 1.98 -31.82 16.30
CA ASP A 90 2.00 -31.49 14.89
C ASP A 90 2.73 -30.16 14.62
N TYR A 91 2.95 -29.86 13.35
CA TYR A 91 3.39 -28.55 12.86
C TYR A 91 2.44 -28.03 11.78
N LYS A 92 2.24 -26.72 11.73
CA LYS A 92 1.52 -26.05 10.63
C LYS A 92 2.36 -24.92 10.07
N LEU A 93 2.19 -24.64 8.78
CA LEU A 93 2.79 -23.48 8.14
C LEU A 93 1.75 -22.36 8.10
N GLU A 94 2.14 -21.18 8.59
CA GLU A 94 1.25 -20.02 8.71
C GLU A 94 1.88 -18.81 8.04
N GLU A 95 1.09 -18.13 7.19
CA GLU A 95 1.44 -16.84 6.62
C GLU A 95 1.22 -15.74 7.66
N ARG A 96 2.23 -14.91 7.91
CA ARG A 96 2.15 -13.75 8.81
C ARG A 96 2.44 -12.46 8.07
N CYS A 97 1.74 -11.40 8.46
CA CYS A 97 1.97 -10.07 7.93
C CYS A 97 3.17 -9.39 8.64
N PRO A 98 4.07 -8.70 7.91
CA PRO A 98 4.15 -8.56 6.45
C PRO A 98 4.76 -9.81 5.79
N SER A 99 3.95 -10.51 4.98
CA SER A 99 4.21 -11.73 4.19
C SER A 99 5.49 -12.53 4.48
N TYR A 100 5.60 -13.11 5.67
CA TYR A 100 6.60 -14.13 5.99
C TYR A 100 5.94 -15.41 6.49
N TRP A 101 6.56 -16.55 6.18
CA TRP A 101 6.03 -17.87 6.55
C TRP A 101 6.68 -18.37 7.83
N LYS A 102 5.85 -18.81 8.77
CA LYS A 102 6.29 -19.35 10.06
C LYS A 102 5.77 -20.77 10.23
N ILE A 103 6.65 -21.67 10.64
CA ILE A 103 6.25 -23.01 11.10
C ILE A 103 5.86 -22.87 12.57
N GLU A 104 4.61 -23.16 12.88
CA GLU A 104 4.08 -23.14 14.24
C GLU A 104 3.94 -24.55 14.80
N GLU A 105 4.31 -24.70 16.07
CA GLU A 105 4.05 -25.92 16.84
C GLU A 105 2.57 -26.01 17.16
N VAL A 106 1.97 -27.15 16.86
CA VAL A 106 0.66 -27.53 17.39
C VAL A 106 0.93 -28.40 18.61
N ARG A 107 0.49 -27.94 19.77
CA ARG A 107 0.67 -28.61 21.05
C ARG A 107 -0.68 -29.13 21.55
N ASP A 108 -0.68 -30.34 22.10
CA ASP A 108 -1.86 -30.94 22.72
C ASP A 108 -1.45 -31.97 23.79
N PHE A 109 -2.39 -32.36 24.64
CA PHE A 109 -2.27 -33.48 25.56
C PHE A 109 -2.75 -34.78 24.90
N LYS A 110 -1.88 -35.80 24.85
CA LYS A 110 -2.35 -37.16 24.59
C LYS A 110 -2.74 -37.85 25.90
N LYS A 111 -4.04 -38.07 26.06
CA LYS A 111 -4.60 -38.94 27.11
C LYS A 111 -5.03 -40.28 26.50
N PHE A 112 -4.78 -41.36 27.23
CA PHE A 112 -5.13 -42.72 26.81
C PHE A 112 -6.45 -43.16 27.44
N SER A 113 -7.27 -43.88 26.68
CA SER A 113 -8.57 -44.40 27.14
C SER A 113 -8.47 -45.73 27.87
N GLU A 114 -7.26 -46.30 28.00
CA GLU A 114 -6.96 -47.57 28.66
C GLU A 114 -5.57 -47.51 29.29
N PRO A 115 -5.31 -48.23 30.40
CA PRO A 115 -3.95 -48.46 30.88
C PRO A 115 -3.08 -49.04 29.77
N GLN A 116 -1.89 -48.48 29.57
CA GLN A 116 -0.98 -48.85 28.49
C GLN A 116 0.17 -49.71 28.99
N THR A 117 0.69 -50.59 28.12
CA THR A 117 1.96 -51.29 28.36
C THR A 117 3.15 -50.39 27.99
N VAL A 118 4.35 -50.79 28.43
CA VAL A 118 5.60 -50.08 28.10
C VAL A 118 5.84 -50.04 26.59
N GLU A 119 5.54 -51.14 25.90
CA GLU A 119 5.75 -51.29 24.47
C GLU A 119 4.81 -50.37 23.67
N GLN A 120 3.53 -50.32 24.02
CA GLN A 120 2.54 -49.44 23.38
C GLN A 120 2.93 -47.97 23.54
N LEU A 121 3.41 -47.61 24.72
CA LEU A 121 3.87 -46.28 25.07
C LEU A 121 5.11 -45.86 24.25
N ILE A 122 6.11 -46.72 24.16
CA ILE A 122 7.31 -46.48 23.35
C ILE A 122 6.96 -46.38 21.87
N GLU A 123 6.13 -47.29 21.37
CA GLU A 123 5.71 -47.29 19.97
C GLU A 123 4.96 -46.00 19.60
N TRP A 124 4.03 -45.56 20.46
CA TRP A 124 3.33 -44.30 20.25
C TRP A 124 4.30 -43.12 20.20
N GLU A 125 5.24 -43.05 21.13
CA GLU A 125 6.19 -41.93 21.20
C GLU A 125 7.16 -41.92 20.01
N LYS A 126 7.66 -43.08 19.58
CA LYS A 126 8.46 -43.22 18.36
C LYS A 126 7.71 -42.73 17.14
N ASN A 127 6.45 -43.16 16.99
CA ASN A 127 5.60 -42.75 15.88
C ASN A 127 5.33 -41.24 15.92
N ARG A 128 5.08 -40.66 17.10
CA ARG A 128 4.92 -39.21 17.25
C ARG A 128 6.18 -38.46 16.82
N VAL A 129 7.35 -38.81 17.38
CA VAL A 129 8.62 -38.14 17.08
C VAL A 129 8.96 -38.24 15.59
N LYS A 130 8.77 -39.42 14.99
CA LYS A 130 8.95 -39.63 13.55
C LYS A 130 8.04 -38.70 12.73
N ASN A 131 6.73 -38.73 13.01
CA ASN A 131 5.74 -37.95 12.25
C ASN A 131 6.00 -36.44 12.33
N ILE A 132 6.26 -35.91 13.53
CA ILE A 132 6.51 -34.46 13.69
C ILE A 132 7.84 -34.05 13.04
N THR A 133 8.85 -34.92 13.03
CA THR A 133 10.14 -34.65 12.40
C THR A 133 10.01 -34.63 10.87
N GLU A 134 9.37 -35.64 10.29
CA GLU A 134 9.11 -35.74 8.86
C GLU A 134 8.25 -34.57 8.38
N LYS A 135 7.19 -34.24 9.12
CA LYS A 135 6.31 -33.12 8.77
C LYS A 135 7.00 -31.78 8.90
N LYS A 136 7.80 -31.55 9.94
CA LYS A 136 8.60 -30.32 10.08
C LYS A 136 9.54 -30.14 8.89
N ALA A 137 10.27 -31.19 8.51
CA ALA A 137 11.18 -31.15 7.36
C ALA A 137 10.44 -30.85 6.05
N ALA A 138 9.26 -31.45 5.84
CA ALA A 138 8.42 -31.17 4.68
C ALA A 138 7.95 -29.70 4.65
N LEU A 139 7.53 -29.16 5.79
CA LEU A 139 7.12 -27.76 5.90
C LEU A 139 8.29 -26.78 5.74
N GLU A 140 9.51 -27.15 6.16
CA GLU A 140 10.71 -26.34 5.91
C GLU A 140 11.01 -26.22 4.41
N GLU A 141 10.82 -27.28 3.65
CA GLU A 141 11.00 -27.23 2.20
C GLU A 141 9.88 -26.41 1.52
N GLN A 142 8.63 -26.62 1.93
CA GLN A 142 7.50 -25.82 1.46
C GLN A 142 7.70 -24.32 1.75
N LYS A 143 8.18 -24.00 2.95
CA LYS A 143 8.50 -22.63 3.36
C LYS A 143 9.50 -21.97 2.41
N LYS A 144 10.61 -22.65 2.07
CA LYS A 144 11.62 -22.10 1.15
C LYS A 144 11.05 -21.80 -0.24
N VAL A 145 10.17 -22.66 -0.74
CA VAL A 145 9.52 -22.47 -2.05
C VAL A 145 8.67 -21.20 -2.00
N LEU A 146 7.83 -21.05 -0.98
CA LEU A 146 6.95 -19.91 -0.83
C LEU A 146 7.71 -18.58 -0.60
N GLU A 147 8.82 -18.62 0.14
CA GLU A 147 9.69 -17.45 0.33
C GLU A 147 10.31 -17.00 -1.01
N LYS A 148 10.78 -17.93 -1.84
CA LYS A 148 11.31 -17.61 -3.18
C LYS A 148 10.24 -17.04 -4.12
N GLU A 149 9.04 -17.62 -4.10
CA GLU A 149 7.91 -17.12 -4.90
C GLU A 149 7.54 -15.69 -4.50
N TYR A 150 7.57 -15.38 -3.20
CA TYR A 150 7.31 -14.05 -2.69
C TYR A 150 8.41 -13.05 -3.12
N GLU A 151 9.68 -13.41 -2.97
CA GLU A 151 10.81 -12.57 -3.42
C GLU A 151 10.75 -12.25 -4.91
N GLU A 152 10.43 -13.26 -5.74
CA GLU A 152 10.26 -13.08 -7.18
C GLU A 152 9.10 -12.12 -7.49
N LYS A 153 7.96 -12.29 -6.83
CA LYS A 153 6.79 -11.42 -7.01
C LYS A 153 7.09 -9.97 -6.64
N GLU A 154 7.79 -9.74 -5.53
CA GLU A 154 8.21 -8.39 -5.13
C GLU A 154 9.23 -7.80 -6.11
N ARG A 155 10.15 -8.61 -6.67
CA ARG A 155 11.08 -8.15 -7.71
C ARG A 155 10.34 -7.67 -8.95
N ILE A 156 9.42 -8.48 -9.49
CA ILE A 156 8.61 -8.14 -10.66
C ILE A 156 7.83 -6.84 -10.41
N LYS A 157 7.20 -6.72 -9.24
CA LYS A 157 6.44 -5.53 -8.85
C LYS A 157 7.32 -4.28 -8.73
N ASN A 158 8.54 -4.42 -8.23
CA ASN A 158 9.51 -3.32 -8.14
C ASN A 158 9.98 -2.89 -9.53
N GLU A 159 10.31 -3.83 -10.41
CA GLU A 159 10.68 -3.54 -11.79
C GLU A 159 9.53 -2.84 -12.55
N GLN A 160 8.29 -3.27 -12.36
CA GLN A 160 7.13 -2.62 -12.96
C GLN A 160 6.97 -1.17 -12.46
N ARG A 161 7.06 -0.95 -11.15
CA ARG A 161 7.00 0.41 -10.57
C ARG A 161 8.11 1.32 -11.09
N GLN A 162 9.31 0.79 -11.30
CA GLN A 162 10.43 1.54 -11.86
C GLN A 162 10.14 1.93 -13.32
N ARG A 163 9.68 0.99 -14.15
CA ARG A 163 9.32 1.29 -15.56
C ARG A 163 8.22 2.33 -15.67
N GLU A 164 7.18 2.22 -14.85
CA GLU A 164 6.08 3.19 -14.82
C GLU A 164 6.56 4.58 -14.40
N ALA A 165 7.46 4.66 -13.42
CA ALA A 165 8.06 5.92 -12.99
C ALA A 165 8.95 6.55 -14.08
N GLU A 166 9.77 5.75 -14.76
CA GLU A 166 10.61 6.20 -15.87
C GLU A 166 9.78 6.70 -17.07
N GLU A 167 8.68 6.01 -17.41
CA GLU A 167 7.78 6.44 -18.48
C GLU A 167 7.07 7.75 -18.14
N LEU A 168 6.62 7.89 -16.89
CA LEU A 168 5.98 9.13 -16.42
C LEU A 168 6.97 10.30 -16.44
N GLU A 169 8.20 10.09 -15.99
CA GLU A 169 9.24 11.12 -16.03
C GLU A 169 9.58 11.53 -17.46
N LYS A 170 9.67 10.56 -18.38
CA LYS A 170 9.88 10.85 -19.81
C LYS A 170 8.75 11.70 -20.38
N LYS A 171 7.48 11.36 -20.11
CA LYS A 171 6.33 12.16 -20.57
C LYS A 171 6.36 13.59 -20.05
N LYS A 172 6.68 13.78 -18.76
CA LYS A 172 6.84 15.12 -18.17
C LYS A 172 7.91 15.94 -18.87
N ARG A 173 9.09 15.34 -19.13
CA ARG A 173 10.17 16.03 -19.86
C ARG A 173 9.78 16.41 -21.29
N GLU A 174 9.06 15.53 -21.99
CA GLU A 174 8.56 15.82 -23.34
C GLU A 174 7.52 16.95 -23.35
N GLU A 175 6.64 17.00 -22.35
CA GLU A 175 5.64 18.07 -22.19
C GLU A 175 6.29 19.41 -21.82
N GLU A 176 7.22 19.42 -20.86
CA GLU A 176 8.00 20.60 -20.48
C GLU A 176 8.80 21.16 -21.66
N GLU A 177 9.38 20.28 -22.49
CA GLU A 177 10.10 20.67 -23.71
C GLU A 177 9.17 21.32 -24.74
N LYS A 178 7.96 20.76 -24.94
CA LYS A 178 6.96 21.36 -25.85
C LYS A 178 6.53 22.74 -25.38
N ILE A 179 6.20 22.88 -24.09
CA ILE A 179 5.83 24.17 -23.49
C ILE A 179 6.97 25.18 -23.65
N ARG A 180 8.23 24.75 -23.49
CA ARG A 180 9.39 25.64 -23.70
C ARG A 180 9.49 26.09 -25.16
N GLN A 181 9.35 25.16 -26.11
CA GLN A 181 9.41 25.46 -27.54
C GLN A 181 8.28 26.40 -27.98
N GLU A 182 7.06 26.20 -27.48
CA GLU A 182 5.91 27.07 -27.75
C GLU A 182 6.14 28.49 -27.19
N LYS A 183 6.64 28.61 -25.95
CA LYS A 183 6.99 29.91 -25.36
C LYS A 183 8.08 30.63 -26.16
N GLU A 184 9.12 29.91 -26.58
CA GLU A 184 10.19 30.48 -27.42
C GLU A 184 9.66 30.99 -28.78
N GLN A 185 8.73 30.25 -29.39
CA GLN A 185 8.08 30.66 -30.64
C GLN A 185 7.24 31.92 -30.46
N ILE A 186 6.41 31.99 -29.41
CA ILE A 186 5.58 33.17 -29.09
C ILE A 186 6.48 34.39 -28.84
N ILE A 187 7.56 34.24 -28.07
CA ILE A 187 8.50 35.35 -27.81
C ILE A 187 9.15 35.82 -29.11
N LYS A 188 9.53 34.91 -29.99
CA LYS A 188 10.16 35.25 -31.28
C LYS A 188 9.19 35.96 -32.20
N GLU A 189 7.97 35.45 -32.33
CA GLU A 189 6.91 36.06 -33.13
C GLU A 189 6.60 37.46 -32.64
N ARG A 190 6.42 37.63 -31.32
CA ARG A 190 6.23 38.94 -30.68
C ARG A 190 7.36 39.91 -31.02
N LYS A 191 8.62 39.49 -30.90
CA LYS A 191 9.78 40.33 -31.25
C LYS A 191 9.73 40.79 -32.71
N THR A 192 9.49 39.84 -33.63
CA THR A 192 9.38 40.15 -35.06
C THR A 192 8.22 41.13 -35.34
N TRP A 193 7.08 40.95 -34.66
CA TRP A 193 5.94 41.86 -34.80
C TRP A 193 6.28 43.27 -34.30
N ILE A 194 6.91 43.40 -33.11
CA ILE A 194 7.30 44.69 -32.53
C ILE A 194 8.30 45.42 -33.44
N GLU A 195 9.28 44.72 -33.99
CA GLU A 195 10.27 45.29 -34.92
C GLU A 195 9.61 45.84 -36.19
N GLN A 196 8.62 45.13 -36.74
CA GLN A 196 7.94 45.51 -37.98
C GLN A 196 6.89 46.60 -37.79
N TYR A 197 6.09 46.51 -36.73
CA TYR A 197 4.84 47.26 -36.59
C TYR A 197 4.71 48.05 -35.30
N GLY A 198 5.53 47.75 -34.29
CA GLY A 198 5.47 48.41 -32.99
C GLY A 198 5.84 49.89 -33.08
N SER A 199 5.32 50.66 -32.12
CA SER A 199 5.68 52.05 -31.93
C SER A 199 7.15 52.21 -31.55
N GLU A 200 7.69 53.43 -31.69
CA GLU A 200 9.06 53.73 -31.26
C GLU A 200 9.25 53.48 -29.75
N LYS A 201 8.21 53.73 -28.94
CA LYS A 201 8.22 53.41 -27.51
C LYS A 201 8.39 51.91 -27.28
N LEU A 202 7.59 51.09 -27.97
CA LEU A 202 7.59 49.63 -27.80
C LEU A 202 8.89 48.99 -28.31
N LYS A 203 9.44 49.48 -29.42
CA LYS A 203 10.75 49.05 -29.94
C LYS A 203 11.89 49.38 -28.98
N LEU A 204 11.94 50.61 -28.46
CA LEU A 204 12.97 51.02 -27.50
C LEU A 204 12.85 50.24 -26.19
N ALA A 205 11.62 49.98 -25.74
CA ALA A 205 11.39 49.23 -24.52
C ALA A 205 11.81 47.76 -24.66
N LEU A 206 11.58 47.15 -25.83
CA LEU A 206 12.09 45.81 -26.17
C LEU A 206 13.63 45.77 -26.21
N GLU A 207 14.28 46.79 -26.78
CA GLU A 207 15.76 46.90 -26.84
C GLU A 207 16.37 46.99 -25.44
N LEU A 208 15.74 47.75 -24.54
CA LEU A 208 16.18 47.93 -23.15
C LEU A 208 15.79 46.77 -22.22
N GLY A 209 15.03 45.78 -22.72
CA GLY A 209 14.65 44.59 -21.97
C GLY A 209 13.51 44.81 -20.97
N TYR A 210 12.67 45.83 -21.17
CA TYR A 210 11.47 46.03 -20.35
C TYR A 210 10.34 45.06 -20.77
N GLU A 211 9.53 44.64 -19.81
CA GLU A 211 8.31 43.88 -20.06
C GLU A 211 7.20 44.84 -20.53
N CYS A 212 6.85 44.76 -21.81
CA CYS A 212 5.85 45.63 -22.43
C CYS A 212 4.71 44.83 -23.05
N GLU A 213 4.26 43.80 -22.36
CA GLU A 213 3.19 42.92 -22.83
C GLU A 213 1.89 43.68 -23.05
N LYS A 214 1.45 44.50 -22.08
CA LYS A 214 0.27 45.37 -22.19
C LYS A 214 0.32 46.21 -23.46
N ASP A 215 1.35 47.08 -23.58
CA ASP A 215 1.52 47.96 -24.75
C ASP A 215 1.54 47.18 -26.08
N TYR A 216 2.20 46.03 -26.13
CA TYR A 216 2.24 45.18 -27.31
C TYR A 216 0.85 44.66 -27.71
N VAL A 217 0.08 44.13 -26.78
CA VAL A 217 -1.25 43.57 -27.06
C VAL A 217 -2.20 44.68 -27.54
N TYR A 218 -2.19 45.85 -26.89
CA TYR A 218 -2.99 47.00 -27.30
C TYR A 218 -2.59 47.53 -28.68
N GLU A 219 -1.30 47.72 -28.96
CA GLU A 219 -0.83 48.18 -30.27
C GLU A 219 -1.19 47.19 -31.38
N ARG A 220 -1.10 45.88 -31.10
CA ARG A 220 -1.45 44.83 -32.06
C ARG A 220 -2.94 44.77 -32.32
N ALA A 221 -3.75 44.76 -31.26
CA ALA A 221 -5.21 44.76 -31.36
C ALA A 221 -5.70 45.97 -32.19
N ARG A 222 -5.26 47.19 -31.86
CA ARG A 222 -5.65 48.41 -32.60
C ARG A 222 -5.23 48.39 -34.07
N LYS A 223 -4.14 47.70 -34.40
CA LYS A 223 -3.64 47.61 -35.79
C LYS A 223 -4.38 46.56 -36.61
N GLU A 224 -4.60 45.38 -36.03
CA GLU A 224 -5.24 44.24 -36.71
C GLU A 224 -6.77 44.39 -36.73
N PHE A 225 -7.33 45.00 -35.67
CA PHE A 225 -8.76 45.15 -35.42
C PHE A 225 -9.08 46.56 -34.89
N PRO A 226 -9.02 47.61 -35.73
CA PRO A 226 -9.19 48.99 -35.28
C PRO A 226 -10.57 49.29 -34.68
N ASP A 227 -11.60 48.52 -35.04
CA ASP A 227 -12.97 48.70 -34.56
C ASP A 227 -13.30 47.84 -33.33
N PHE A 228 -12.33 47.10 -32.80
CA PHE A 228 -12.51 46.25 -31.63
C PHE A 228 -11.80 46.85 -30.40
N THR A 229 -12.44 46.66 -29.25
CA THR A 229 -11.88 46.95 -27.94
C THR A 229 -11.26 45.67 -27.37
N LEU A 230 -10.05 45.79 -26.84
CA LEU A 230 -9.36 44.68 -26.17
C LEU A 230 -9.83 44.56 -24.73
N ASP A 231 -10.28 43.37 -24.35
CA ASP A 231 -10.47 43.04 -22.93
C ASP A 231 -9.17 42.47 -22.35
N TYR A 232 -8.30 43.38 -21.91
CA TYR A 232 -7.01 43.00 -21.34
C TYR A 232 -7.12 42.49 -19.90
N PHE A 233 -8.11 42.99 -19.15
CA PHE A 233 -8.28 42.73 -17.71
C PHE A 233 -9.32 41.65 -17.41
N ASP A 234 -9.97 41.10 -18.43
CA ASP A 234 -11.06 40.12 -18.30
C ASP A 234 -12.18 40.71 -17.43
N ASN A 235 -12.53 41.97 -17.71
CA ASN A 235 -13.52 42.75 -16.95
C ASN A 235 -14.82 42.96 -17.71
N GLY A 236 -14.86 42.64 -19.00
CA GLY A 236 -16.09 42.63 -19.76
C GLY A 236 -16.95 41.41 -19.43
N CYS A 237 -18.25 41.56 -19.57
CA CYS A 237 -19.22 40.49 -19.32
C CYS A 237 -20.21 40.45 -20.48
N TRP A 238 -20.39 39.28 -21.06
CA TRP A 238 -21.31 39.05 -22.18
C TRP A 238 -21.77 37.60 -22.22
N GLU A 239 -22.96 37.36 -22.76
CA GLU A 239 -23.53 36.02 -22.94
C GLU A 239 -23.82 35.76 -24.41
N LYS A 240 -23.48 34.56 -24.91
CA LYS A 240 -23.70 34.21 -26.31
C LYS A 240 -25.21 34.25 -26.63
N THR A 241 -25.59 35.00 -27.66
CA THR A 241 -27.00 35.16 -28.04
C THR A 241 -27.49 34.04 -28.98
N ASP A 242 -28.75 33.63 -28.80
CA ASP A 242 -29.43 32.64 -29.63
C ASP A 242 -30.10 33.26 -30.87
N ASN A 243 -30.30 34.58 -30.89
CA ASN A 243 -31.00 35.28 -31.97
C ASN A 243 -30.21 36.50 -32.48
N PRO A 244 -28.99 36.31 -33.00
CA PRO A 244 -28.15 37.39 -33.47
C PRO A 244 -28.72 38.11 -34.70
N SER A 245 -28.48 39.42 -34.80
CA SER A 245 -28.81 40.17 -36.00
C SER A 245 -28.08 39.66 -37.25
N LEU A 246 -28.70 39.89 -38.42
CA LEU A 246 -28.13 39.50 -39.71
C LEU A 246 -26.78 40.19 -39.99
N GLU A 247 -26.58 41.39 -39.46
CA GLU A 247 -25.36 42.17 -39.63
C GLU A 247 -24.22 41.56 -38.82
N ALA A 248 -24.45 41.26 -37.54
CA ALA A 248 -23.50 40.57 -36.68
C ALA A 248 -23.09 39.19 -37.25
N LEU A 249 -24.06 38.42 -37.78
CA LEU A 249 -23.79 37.12 -38.41
C LEU A 249 -22.89 37.21 -39.64
N LYS A 250 -23.02 38.27 -40.46
CA LYS A 250 -22.17 38.44 -41.65
C LYS A 250 -20.72 38.71 -41.23
N GLU A 251 -20.52 39.59 -40.26
CA GLU A 251 -19.18 39.95 -39.80
C GLU A 251 -18.50 38.79 -39.05
N VAL A 252 -19.21 38.09 -38.17
CA VAL A 252 -18.70 36.86 -37.53
C VAL A 252 -18.31 35.82 -38.57
N LYS A 253 -19.10 35.63 -39.64
CA LYS A 253 -18.76 34.70 -40.71
C LYS A 253 -17.45 35.09 -41.40
N GLU A 254 -17.25 36.38 -41.69
CA GLU A 254 -16.00 36.86 -42.29
C GLU A 254 -14.79 36.64 -41.38
N LEU A 255 -14.96 36.81 -40.06
CA LEU A 255 -13.90 36.56 -39.08
C LEU A 255 -13.58 35.07 -38.98
N ILE A 256 -14.58 34.20 -38.97
CA ILE A 256 -14.40 32.74 -39.00
C ILE A 256 -13.70 32.30 -40.30
N ASP A 257 -14.09 32.86 -41.45
CA ASP A 257 -13.46 32.56 -42.74
C ASP A 257 -11.98 32.99 -42.78
N LYS A 258 -11.60 33.99 -41.98
CA LYS A 258 -10.19 34.42 -41.75
C LYS A 258 -9.45 33.58 -40.70
N GLY A 259 -10.13 32.65 -40.05
CA GLY A 259 -9.56 31.72 -39.07
C GLY A 259 -9.65 32.19 -37.60
N TYR A 260 -10.43 33.23 -37.30
CA TYR A 260 -10.64 33.69 -35.93
C TYR A 260 -11.79 32.94 -35.25
N ASN A 261 -11.66 32.73 -33.94
CA ASN A 261 -12.73 32.19 -33.12
C ASN A 261 -13.70 33.32 -32.74
N ALA A 262 -14.66 33.61 -33.61
CA ALA A 262 -15.60 34.71 -33.43
C ALA A 262 -17.03 34.24 -33.17
N TYR A 263 -17.79 34.97 -32.35
CA TYR A 263 -19.21 34.73 -32.10
C TYR A 263 -19.94 36.02 -31.73
N VAL A 264 -21.28 35.99 -31.79
CA VAL A 264 -22.14 37.10 -31.36
C VAL A 264 -22.58 36.84 -29.92
N ALA A 265 -22.55 37.88 -29.09
CA ALA A 265 -23.01 37.86 -27.71
C ALA A 265 -23.87 39.09 -27.40
N GLU A 266 -24.67 39.04 -26.36
CA GLU A 266 -25.30 40.19 -25.71
C GLU A 266 -24.38 40.65 -24.59
N ILE A 267 -24.09 41.95 -24.56
CA ILE A 267 -23.17 42.51 -23.57
C ILE A 267 -23.91 42.97 -22.32
N GLU A 268 -23.32 42.67 -21.16
CA GLU A 268 -23.72 43.17 -19.85
C GLU A 268 -22.77 44.28 -19.37
N THR A 269 -21.46 44.09 -19.58
CA THR A 269 -20.43 45.05 -19.19
C THR A 269 -19.40 45.21 -20.32
N PHE A 270 -19.19 46.44 -20.79
CA PHE A 270 -18.18 46.71 -21.81
C PHE A 270 -16.78 46.78 -21.18
N PRO A 271 -15.75 46.18 -21.82
CA PRO A 271 -14.40 46.21 -21.27
C PRO A 271 -13.88 47.64 -21.16
N TYR A 272 -13.22 47.95 -20.03
CA TYR A 272 -12.65 49.26 -19.75
C TYR A 272 -11.13 49.20 -19.54
N ASP A 273 -10.44 50.28 -19.91
CA ASP A 273 -9.00 50.46 -19.69
C ASP A 273 -8.76 51.05 -18.28
N GLU A 274 -7.76 50.53 -17.55
CA GLU A 274 -7.32 51.03 -16.22
C GLU A 274 -7.05 52.54 -16.15
N ASP A 275 -6.72 53.19 -17.26
CA ASP A 275 -6.42 54.63 -17.28
C ASP A 275 -7.68 55.51 -17.32
N ASN A 276 -8.87 54.90 -17.36
CA ASN A 276 -10.17 55.58 -17.40
C ASN A 276 -10.83 55.51 -16.00
N ASP A 277 -10.26 56.25 -15.04
CA ASP A 277 -10.69 56.37 -13.64
C ASP A 277 -12.08 57.03 -13.43
N SER A 278 -12.94 57.09 -14.45
CA SER A 278 -14.31 57.58 -14.27
C SER A 278 -15.17 56.48 -13.66
N GLU A 279 -15.12 56.32 -12.33
CA GLU A 279 -16.00 55.45 -11.53
C GLU A 279 -17.51 55.77 -11.69
N ASP A 280 -17.90 56.78 -12.48
CA ASP A 280 -19.24 57.37 -12.51
C ASP A 280 -20.08 57.05 -13.78
N ASP A 281 -19.53 56.44 -14.83
CA ASP A 281 -20.24 56.23 -16.11
C ASP A 281 -20.09 54.79 -16.68
N ASN A 282 -20.21 53.75 -15.84
CA ASN A 282 -20.61 52.42 -16.35
C ASN A 282 -22.11 52.49 -16.64
N ASP A 283 -22.49 53.24 -17.67
CA ASP A 283 -23.82 53.18 -18.24
C ASP A 283 -24.11 51.71 -18.59
N ASP A 284 -25.30 51.21 -18.24
CA ASP A 284 -25.79 49.91 -18.65
C ASP A 284 -25.82 49.87 -20.20
N ILE A 285 -24.71 49.44 -20.81
CA ILE A 285 -24.63 49.27 -22.26
C ILE A 285 -25.34 47.96 -22.58
N GLU A 286 -26.60 48.04 -22.97
CA GLU A 286 -27.33 46.92 -23.55
C GLU A 286 -27.10 46.90 -25.06
N GLY A 287 -26.66 45.75 -25.60
CA GLY A 287 -26.49 45.59 -27.05
C GLY A 287 -25.87 44.28 -27.48
N GLU A 288 -25.97 44.00 -28.79
CA GLU A 288 -25.22 42.90 -29.40
C GLU A 288 -23.76 43.31 -29.62
N VAL A 289 -22.85 42.38 -29.32
CA VAL A 289 -21.42 42.50 -29.59
C VAL A 289 -20.92 41.32 -30.41
N ILE A 290 -19.86 41.58 -31.16
CA ILE A 290 -19.02 40.56 -31.79
C ILE A 290 -17.81 40.35 -30.89
N VAL A 291 -17.58 39.10 -30.49
CA VAL A 291 -16.45 38.69 -29.65
C VAL A 291 -15.52 37.82 -30.49
N ILE A 292 -14.24 38.18 -30.55
CA ILE A 292 -13.16 37.31 -31.00
C ILE A 292 -12.49 36.79 -29.74
N SER A 293 -12.64 35.50 -29.45
CA SER A 293 -12.02 34.89 -28.28
C SER A 293 -10.65 34.30 -28.57
N ASP A 294 -9.84 34.19 -27.51
CA ASP A 294 -8.51 33.59 -27.56
C ASP A 294 -7.55 34.35 -28.51
N TYR A 295 -7.75 35.66 -28.63
CA TYR A 295 -6.84 36.55 -29.33
C TYR A 295 -5.47 36.55 -28.65
N LEU A 296 -4.43 36.24 -29.44
CA LEU A 296 -3.06 35.96 -28.97
C LEU A 296 -2.97 34.86 -27.90
N GLY A 297 -3.93 33.93 -27.87
CA GLY A 297 -3.93 32.77 -26.99
C GLY A 297 -4.36 33.06 -25.54
N LYS A 298 -4.92 34.26 -25.28
CA LYS A 298 -5.27 34.68 -23.91
C LYS A 298 -6.38 35.72 -23.80
N TYR A 299 -6.47 36.67 -24.73
CA TYR A 299 -7.30 37.87 -24.59
C TYR A 299 -8.54 37.79 -25.47
N ASP A 300 -9.56 38.57 -25.15
CA ASP A 300 -10.76 38.67 -25.99
C ASP A 300 -10.84 40.07 -26.61
N LEU A 301 -11.37 40.15 -27.84
CA LEU A 301 -11.65 41.41 -28.53
C LEU A 301 -13.16 41.56 -28.71
N VAL A 302 -13.70 42.73 -28.40
CA VAL A 302 -15.14 43.00 -28.39
C VAL A 302 -15.47 44.21 -29.26
N LYS A 303 -16.49 44.10 -30.09
CA LYS A 303 -17.01 45.20 -30.92
C LYS A 303 -18.53 45.30 -30.79
N LEU A 304 -19.05 46.49 -30.51
CA LEU A 304 -20.50 46.76 -30.54
C LEU A 304 -21.04 46.69 -31.97
N VAL A 305 -22.16 45.99 -32.14
CA VAL A 305 -22.93 45.97 -33.39
C VAL A 305 -23.80 47.24 -33.40
N GLN A 306 -23.59 48.09 -34.40
CA GLN A 306 -24.35 49.33 -34.62
C GLN A 306 -25.54 49.11 -35.55
#